data_AF-A0A1H9VC48-F1
#
_entry.id   AF-A0A1H9VC48-F1
#
_cell.length_a   1.000
_cell.length_b   1.000
_cell.length_c   1.000
_cell.angle_alpha   90.00
_cell.angle_beta   90.00
_cell.angle_gamma   90.00
#
_symmetry.space_group_name_H-M   'P 1'
#
loop_
_entity.id
_entity.type
_entity.pdbx_description
1 polymer ?
#
loop_
_entity_poly.entity_id
_entity_poly.type
_entity_poly.pdbx_seq_one_letter_code
_entity_poly.pdbx_strand_id
1 'polypeptide(L)'
;MRAKGIAYDTGFVRNGEISLEEFDLDAVRRDLTVIRDDLHCNAVHLVGGSARRLEQAAHLAAGLGLEVWFSPYPLELTPAEVLDLFAECAQGAERVRETGAEVVFVTGVELSIMNSGFIPGDDVMDRLSRVLREPERLAEASARLNEFLVRAVAVVKEHFGGRLTYACIPFERVDWSLFDIMSFELIRSAEVADVYAAAIRDVVAQGKPVAITGFGTAAWRGSGAVAPRSMEIVEHDPAGRPVRVRDGYVRDEAEQATYLREVLEVFEAEGVDGAFVYLFALGNYPHRPDDPSRDLDMAGFGVVKVYDDLTWEPKAAFAAVAEVYARI
;
A
#
# COMPACT_ATOMS: atom_id res chain seq x y z
N MET A 1 10.26 -8.24 14.40
CA MET A 1 9.18 -8.10 13.41
C MET A 1 8.89 -9.47 12.81
N ARG A 2 7.63 -9.91 12.75
CA ARG A 2 7.24 -11.23 12.24
C ARG A 2 7.06 -11.22 10.72
N ALA A 3 6.32 -10.26 10.17
CA ALA A 3 6.16 -10.07 8.73
C ALA A 3 7.06 -8.94 8.21
N LYS A 4 8.08 -9.32 7.44
CA LYS A 4 8.97 -8.41 6.71
C LYS A 4 8.48 -8.41 5.27
N GLY A 5 7.80 -7.34 4.87
CA GLY A 5 7.05 -7.34 3.64
C GLY A 5 7.23 -6.09 2.79
N ILE A 6 6.66 -6.19 1.60
CA ILE A 6 6.62 -5.10 0.63
C ILE A 6 5.31 -5.19 -0.14
N ALA A 7 4.77 -4.04 -0.53
CA ALA A 7 3.61 -3.98 -1.40
C ALA A 7 4.00 -4.30 -2.85
N TYR A 8 3.19 -5.12 -3.52
CA TYR A 8 3.34 -5.47 -4.92
C TYR A 8 2.06 -5.12 -5.68
N ASP A 9 2.20 -4.22 -6.66
CA ASP A 9 1.10 -3.75 -7.50
C ASP A 9 0.71 -4.79 -8.55
N THR A 10 -0.55 -5.20 -8.54
CA THR A 10 -1.15 -6.10 -9.54
C THR A 10 -1.99 -5.36 -10.58
N GLY A 11 -2.10 -4.04 -10.44
CA GLY A 11 -2.87 -3.12 -11.28
C GLY A 11 -4.05 -2.56 -10.51
N PHE A 12 -4.07 -1.25 -10.34
CA PHE A 12 -5.20 -0.49 -9.82
C PHE A 12 -6.24 -0.28 -10.92
N VAL A 13 -7.52 -0.50 -10.60
CA VAL A 13 -8.62 -0.28 -11.54
C VAL A 13 -9.36 0.99 -11.15
N ARG A 14 -9.48 1.94 -12.08
CA ARG A 14 -10.22 3.18 -11.89
C ARG A 14 -10.96 3.52 -13.19
N ASN A 15 -12.26 3.81 -13.10
CA ASN A 15 -13.10 4.13 -14.26
C ASN A 15 -13.02 3.08 -15.41
N GLY A 16 -12.81 1.80 -15.05
CA GLY A 16 -12.65 0.70 -16.01
C GLY A 16 -11.27 0.58 -16.65
N GLU A 17 -10.37 1.53 -16.40
CA GLU A 17 -8.96 1.46 -16.83
C GLU A 17 -8.11 0.82 -15.74
N ILE A 18 -7.09 0.05 -16.15
CA ILE A 18 -6.14 -0.61 -15.25
C ILE A 18 -4.76 0.03 -15.38
N SER A 19 -4.10 0.34 -14.26
CA SER A 19 -2.80 1.02 -14.24
C SER A 19 -1.67 0.22 -14.90
N LEU A 20 -1.80 -1.10 -14.92
CA LEU A 20 -0.88 -2.03 -15.56
C LEU A 20 -1.58 -2.74 -16.72
N GLU A 21 -1.32 -2.29 -17.95
CA GLU A 21 -1.93 -2.87 -19.15
C GLU A 21 -1.55 -4.35 -19.30
N GLU A 22 -0.25 -4.65 -19.18
CA GLU A 22 0.29 -6.01 -19.22
C GLU A 22 0.40 -6.62 -17.83
N PHE A 23 0.20 -7.94 -17.73
CA PHE A 23 0.35 -8.70 -16.50
C PHE A 23 0.92 -10.08 -16.79
N ASP A 24 2.24 -10.10 -17.00
CA ASP A 24 3.00 -11.30 -17.28
C ASP A 24 3.31 -12.06 -15.97
N LEU A 25 2.79 -13.28 -15.84
CA LEU A 25 2.99 -14.12 -14.66
C LEU A 25 4.44 -14.57 -14.48
N ASP A 26 5.23 -14.65 -15.56
CA ASP A 26 6.65 -14.97 -15.45
C ASP A 26 7.45 -13.78 -14.91
N ALA A 27 7.07 -12.55 -15.27
CA ALA A 27 7.58 -11.34 -14.63
C ALA A 27 7.20 -11.28 -13.15
N VAL A 28 5.92 -11.49 -12.82
CA VAL A 28 5.44 -11.52 -11.42
C VAL A 28 6.20 -12.55 -10.59
N ARG A 29 6.41 -13.76 -11.13
CA ARG A 29 7.19 -14.81 -10.44
C ARG A 29 8.64 -14.37 -10.20
N ARG A 30 9.28 -13.74 -11.18
CA ARG A 30 10.66 -13.22 -11.04
C ARG A 30 10.73 -12.16 -9.95
N ASP A 31 9.83 -11.19 -9.98
CA ASP A 31 9.79 -10.11 -9.00
C ASP A 31 9.55 -10.65 -7.58
N LEU A 32 8.59 -11.55 -7.39
CA LEU A 32 8.32 -12.19 -6.10
C LEU A 32 9.50 -13.04 -5.59
N THR A 33 10.30 -13.60 -6.51
CA THR A 33 11.53 -14.33 -6.16
C THR A 33 12.59 -13.36 -5.64
N VAL A 34 12.80 -12.22 -6.31
CA VAL A 34 13.70 -11.15 -5.85
C VAL A 34 13.24 -10.60 -4.49
N ILE A 35 11.94 -10.38 -4.32
CA ILE A 35 11.36 -9.92 -3.05
C ILE A 35 11.72 -10.87 -1.91
N ARG A 36 11.62 -12.18 -2.13
CA ARG A 36 11.99 -13.17 -1.13
C ARG A 36 13.49 -13.25 -0.90
N ASP A 37 14.27 -13.43 -1.97
CA ASP A 37 15.67 -13.84 -1.90
C ASP A 37 16.59 -12.65 -1.65
N ASP A 38 16.36 -11.53 -2.34
CA ASP A 38 17.27 -10.38 -2.37
C ASP A 38 16.83 -9.25 -1.42
N LEU A 39 15.52 -9.05 -1.24
CA LEU A 39 14.98 -8.13 -0.22
C LEU A 39 14.78 -8.81 1.15
N HIS A 40 14.95 -10.13 1.23
CA HIS A 40 14.78 -10.93 2.45
C HIS A 40 13.37 -10.84 3.06
N CYS A 41 12.36 -10.53 2.24
CA CYS A 41 10.97 -10.52 2.67
C CYS A 41 10.48 -11.95 2.93
N ASN A 42 9.60 -12.09 3.92
CA ASN A 42 8.86 -13.33 4.19
C ASN A 42 7.34 -13.16 4.01
N ALA A 43 6.89 -11.96 3.68
CA ALA A 43 5.50 -11.63 3.38
C ALA A 43 5.41 -10.68 2.17
N VAL A 44 4.27 -10.69 1.47
CA VAL A 44 3.99 -9.73 0.39
C VAL A 44 2.56 -9.22 0.48
N HIS A 45 2.39 -7.91 0.32
CA HIS A 45 1.09 -7.24 0.28
C HIS A 45 0.68 -7.01 -1.17
N LEU A 46 -0.15 -7.90 -1.68
CA LEU A 46 -0.65 -7.84 -3.05
C LEU A 46 -1.82 -6.86 -3.11
N VAL A 47 -1.61 -5.75 -3.82
CA VAL A 47 -2.59 -4.67 -3.95
C VAL A 47 -3.07 -4.56 -5.40
N GLY A 48 -4.37 -4.32 -5.60
CA GLY A 48 -4.92 -4.08 -6.94
C GLY A 48 -6.43 -4.20 -7.03
N GLY A 49 -7.00 -3.81 -8.18
CA GLY A 49 -8.44 -3.77 -8.41
C GLY A 49 -9.03 -5.02 -9.07
N SER A 50 -8.20 -5.97 -9.54
CA SER A 50 -8.68 -7.18 -10.22
C SER A 50 -8.54 -8.41 -9.32
N ALA A 51 -9.67 -9.00 -8.92
CA ALA A 51 -9.70 -10.24 -8.14
C ALA A 51 -8.88 -11.37 -8.78
N ARG A 52 -9.00 -11.52 -10.10
CA ARG A 52 -8.23 -12.50 -10.88
C ARG A 52 -6.71 -12.28 -10.78
N ARG A 53 -6.23 -11.05 -10.97
CA ARG A 53 -4.78 -10.76 -10.92
C ARG A 53 -4.22 -10.94 -9.52
N LEU A 54 -4.97 -10.53 -8.50
CA LEU A 54 -4.63 -10.77 -7.10
C LEU A 54 -4.50 -12.27 -6.79
N GLU A 55 -5.47 -13.09 -7.20
CA GLU A 55 -5.41 -14.55 -7.01
C GLU A 55 -4.23 -15.20 -7.73
N GLN A 56 -3.96 -14.80 -8.97
CA GLN A 56 -2.83 -15.32 -9.73
C GLN A 56 -1.49 -14.99 -9.06
N ALA A 57 -1.29 -13.74 -8.63
CA ALA A 57 -0.10 -13.34 -7.88
C ALA A 57 -0.01 -14.04 -6.52
N ALA A 58 -1.13 -14.23 -5.84
CA ALA A 58 -1.21 -14.91 -4.54
C ALA A 58 -0.78 -16.37 -4.62
N HIS A 59 -1.17 -17.11 -5.67
CA HIS A 59 -0.67 -18.47 -5.89
C HIS A 59 0.83 -18.52 -6.15
N LEU A 60 1.39 -17.54 -6.88
CA LEU A 60 2.83 -17.44 -7.11
C LEU A 60 3.58 -17.15 -5.80
N ALA A 61 3.11 -16.18 -5.01
CA ALA A 61 3.68 -15.82 -3.71
C ALA A 61 3.64 -17.00 -2.72
N ALA A 62 2.48 -17.65 -2.61
CA ALA A 62 2.30 -18.85 -1.79
C ALA A 62 3.25 -19.98 -2.20
N GLY A 63 3.40 -20.24 -3.51
CA GLY A 63 4.32 -21.25 -4.03
C GLY A 63 5.80 -20.95 -3.77
N LEU A 64 6.15 -19.68 -3.52
CA LEU A 64 7.49 -19.24 -3.11
C LEU A 64 7.70 -19.25 -1.60
N GLY A 65 6.65 -19.54 -0.81
CA GLY A 65 6.69 -19.60 0.65
C GLY A 65 6.50 -18.25 1.36
N LEU A 66 5.99 -17.23 0.66
CA LEU A 66 5.67 -15.93 1.26
C LEU A 66 4.29 -15.97 1.94
N GLU A 67 4.17 -15.35 3.12
CA GLU A 67 2.86 -15.01 3.68
C GLU A 67 2.16 -13.99 2.75
N VAL A 68 0.91 -14.26 2.39
CA VAL A 68 0.16 -13.43 1.43
C VAL A 68 -0.79 -12.50 2.16
N TRP A 69 -0.62 -11.20 1.96
CA TRP A 69 -1.57 -10.17 2.34
C TRP A 69 -2.39 -9.81 1.10
N PHE A 70 -3.58 -10.40 1.00
CA PHE A 70 -4.48 -10.29 -0.15
C PHE A 70 -5.35 -9.04 0.01
N SER A 71 -5.09 -8.01 -0.80
CA SER A 71 -5.67 -6.68 -0.59
C SER A 71 -6.37 -6.14 -1.84
N PRO A 72 -7.67 -6.40 -2.00
CA PRO A 72 -8.47 -5.66 -2.98
C PRO A 72 -8.41 -4.15 -2.72
N TYR A 73 -8.17 -3.39 -3.78
CA TYR A 73 -8.05 -1.92 -3.76
C TYR A 73 -9.12 -1.29 -4.69
N PRO A 74 -10.35 -1.09 -4.20
CA PRO A 74 -11.53 -0.79 -5.02
C PRO A 74 -11.69 0.71 -5.33
N LEU A 75 -10.74 1.34 -6.02
CA LEU A 75 -10.78 2.80 -6.26
C LEU A 75 -12.11 3.27 -6.85
N GLU A 76 -12.68 4.33 -6.27
CA GLU A 76 -13.90 5.03 -6.70
C GLU A 76 -15.20 4.21 -6.69
N LEU A 77 -15.15 2.91 -6.33
CA LEU A 77 -16.34 2.07 -6.28
C LEU A 77 -17.31 2.51 -5.18
N THR A 78 -18.59 2.25 -5.38
CA THR A 78 -19.63 2.42 -4.36
C THR A 78 -19.55 1.30 -3.30
N PRO A 79 -20.12 1.48 -2.11
CA PRO A 79 -20.13 0.44 -1.08
C PRO A 79 -20.70 -0.90 -1.54
N ALA A 80 -21.70 -0.93 -2.41
CA ALA A 80 -22.26 -2.17 -2.93
C ALA A 80 -21.24 -2.92 -3.82
N GLU A 81 -20.62 -2.20 -4.76
CA GLU A 81 -19.60 -2.75 -5.66
C GLU A 81 -18.35 -3.21 -4.90
N VAL A 82 -17.98 -2.52 -3.81
CA VAL A 82 -16.88 -2.97 -2.93
C VAL A 82 -17.20 -4.33 -2.30
N LEU A 83 -18.43 -4.54 -1.81
CA LEU A 83 -18.83 -5.81 -1.21
C LEU A 83 -18.80 -6.94 -2.25
N ASP A 84 -19.25 -6.69 -3.48
CA ASP A 84 -19.20 -7.66 -4.57
C ASP A 84 -17.75 -8.06 -4.88
N LEU A 85 -16.84 -7.09 -5.01
CA LEU A 85 -15.41 -7.36 -5.22
C LEU A 85 -14.80 -8.13 -4.05
N PHE A 86 -15.15 -7.78 -2.80
CA PHE A 86 -14.64 -8.46 -1.63
C PHE A 86 -15.11 -9.91 -1.54
N ALA A 87 -16.35 -10.21 -1.95
CA ALA A 87 -16.85 -11.58 -2.01
C ALA A 87 -16.03 -12.42 -3.01
N GLU A 88 -15.80 -11.91 -4.22
CA GLU A 88 -14.99 -12.59 -5.24
C GLU A 88 -13.53 -12.80 -4.77
N CYS A 89 -12.92 -11.75 -4.21
CA CYS A 89 -11.57 -11.81 -3.67
C CYS A 89 -11.46 -12.79 -2.49
N ALA A 90 -12.46 -12.84 -1.60
CA ALA A 90 -12.47 -13.74 -0.45
C ALA A 90 -12.48 -15.21 -0.90
N GLN A 91 -13.23 -15.53 -1.95
CA GLN A 91 -13.22 -16.87 -2.55
C GLN A 91 -11.85 -17.21 -3.16
N GLY A 92 -11.19 -16.25 -3.83
CA GLY A 92 -9.83 -16.43 -4.36
C GLY A 92 -8.80 -16.63 -3.26
N ALA A 93 -8.85 -15.80 -2.21
CA ALA A 93 -7.98 -15.92 -1.05
C ALA A 93 -8.16 -17.25 -0.31
N GLU A 94 -9.40 -17.78 -0.23
CA GLU A 94 -9.69 -19.10 0.31
C GLU A 94 -9.00 -20.21 -0.49
N ARG A 95 -9.14 -20.19 -1.83
CA ARG A 95 -8.47 -21.17 -2.70
C ARG A 95 -6.95 -21.15 -2.55
N VAL A 96 -6.35 -19.98 -2.34
CA VAL A 96 -4.92 -19.86 -2.05
C VAL A 96 -4.61 -20.47 -0.67
N ARG A 97 -5.40 -20.17 0.36
CA ARG A 97 -5.19 -20.72 1.71
C ARG A 97 -5.34 -22.25 1.77
N GLU A 98 -6.27 -22.82 1.01
CA GLU A 98 -6.47 -24.27 0.89
C GLU A 98 -5.23 -25.01 0.35
N THR A 99 -4.29 -24.32 -0.28
CA THR A 99 -2.98 -24.88 -0.66
C THR A 99 -2.01 -25.06 0.53
N GLY A 100 -2.39 -24.60 1.72
CA GLY A 100 -1.57 -24.60 2.94
C GLY A 100 -0.80 -23.30 3.17
N ALA A 101 -1.07 -22.26 2.40
CA ALA A 101 -0.41 -20.96 2.52
C ALA A 101 -1.00 -20.13 3.67
N GLU A 102 -0.15 -19.33 4.32
CA GLU A 102 -0.60 -18.29 5.25
C GLU A 102 -1.15 -17.10 4.45
N VAL A 103 -2.45 -16.81 4.65
CA VAL A 103 -3.15 -15.71 3.97
C VAL A 103 -3.84 -14.82 4.99
N VAL A 104 -3.61 -13.51 4.88
CA VAL A 104 -4.34 -12.45 5.57
C VAL A 104 -5.16 -11.70 4.51
N PHE A 105 -6.46 -11.54 4.76
CA PHE A 105 -7.31 -10.73 3.88
C PHE A 105 -7.39 -9.30 4.41
N VAL A 106 -7.01 -8.33 3.58
CA VAL A 106 -7.09 -6.90 3.88
C VAL A 106 -8.41 -6.37 3.33
N THR A 107 -9.39 -6.11 4.20
CA THR A 107 -10.75 -5.69 3.83
C THR A 107 -10.83 -4.22 3.41
N GLY A 108 -9.89 -3.78 2.58
CA GLY A 108 -9.78 -2.41 2.07
C GLY A 108 -8.65 -1.61 2.69
N VAL A 109 -8.34 -0.52 1.99
CA VAL A 109 -7.28 0.44 2.31
C VAL A 109 -7.89 1.83 2.19
N GLU A 110 -7.88 2.61 3.27
CA GLU A 110 -8.27 4.04 3.27
C GLU A 110 -9.62 4.33 2.60
N LEU A 111 -10.61 3.43 2.76
CA LEU A 111 -11.85 3.46 2.00
C LEU A 111 -12.61 4.79 2.18
N SER A 112 -12.46 5.47 3.32
CA SER A 112 -13.15 6.75 3.53
C SER A 112 -12.80 7.82 2.50
N ILE A 113 -11.58 7.79 1.96
CA ILE A 113 -11.09 8.74 0.94
C ILE A 113 -11.02 8.12 -0.46
N MET A 114 -10.67 6.82 -0.55
CA MET A 114 -10.50 6.11 -1.81
C MET A 114 -11.83 5.77 -2.51
N ASN A 115 -12.93 5.74 -1.75
CA ASN A 115 -14.24 5.32 -2.24
C ASN A 115 -15.31 6.40 -2.06
N SER A 116 -16.33 6.32 -2.92
CA SER A 116 -17.53 7.12 -2.78
C SER A 116 -18.39 6.62 -1.60
N GLY A 117 -19.27 7.48 -1.09
CA GLY A 117 -20.29 7.08 -0.12
C GLY A 117 -19.90 7.16 1.36
N PHE A 118 -18.66 7.55 1.69
CA PHE A 118 -18.23 7.81 3.07
C PHE A 118 -18.07 9.30 3.33
N ILE A 119 -17.18 9.95 2.57
CA ILE A 119 -16.96 11.40 2.57
C ILE A 119 -17.55 11.95 1.27
N PRO A 120 -18.35 13.04 1.31
CA PRO A 120 -18.82 13.69 0.10
C PRO A 120 -17.65 14.17 -0.76
N GLY A 121 -17.75 14.02 -2.07
CA GLY A 121 -16.79 14.55 -3.02
C GLY A 121 -16.78 13.75 -4.31
N ASP A 122 -16.39 14.37 -5.41
CA ASP A 122 -16.45 13.75 -6.74
C ASP A 122 -15.29 12.79 -7.00
N ASP A 123 -14.13 13.04 -6.38
CA ASP A 123 -12.93 12.22 -6.49
C ASP A 123 -12.13 12.20 -5.17
N VAL A 124 -11.04 11.41 -5.15
CA VAL A 124 -10.13 11.29 -3.99
C VAL A 124 -9.58 12.65 -3.53
N MET A 125 -9.24 13.54 -4.47
CA MET A 125 -8.63 14.83 -4.13
C MET A 125 -9.66 15.78 -3.50
N ASP A 126 -10.90 15.80 -4.00
CA ASP A 126 -11.99 16.56 -3.38
C ASP A 126 -12.27 16.04 -1.96
N ARG A 127 -12.36 14.70 -1.78
CA ARG A 127 -12.57 14.08 -0.46
C ARG A 127 -11.44 14.39 0.52
N LEU A 128 -10.17 14.27 0.09
CA LEU A 128 -9.01 14.64 0.89
C LEU A 128 -9.03 16.13 1.27
N SER A 129 -9.36 17.01 0.31
CA SER A 129 -9.44 18.45 0.59
C SER A 129 -10.52 18.81 1.61
N ARG A 130 -11.61 18.03 1.67
CA ARG A 130 -12.70 18.20 2.64
C ARG A 130 -12.33 17.68 4.02
N VAL A 131 -11.66 16.54 4.12
CA VAL A 131 -11.09 16.03 5.39
C VAL A 131 -10.28 17.11 6.10
N LEU A 132 -9.47 17.86 5.34
CA LEU A 132 -8.63 18.93 5.87
C LEU A 132 -9.41 20.20 6.26
N ARG A 133 -10.57 20.46 5.65
CA ARG A 133 -11.36 21.68 5.86
C ARG A 133 -12.49 21.52 6.88
N GLU A 134 -13.03 20.31 7.02
CA GLU A 134 -14.25 19.98 7.77
C GLU A 134 -13.96 18.88 8.84
N PRO A 135 -13.02 19.09 9.78
CA PRO A 135 -12.63 18.07 10.77
C PRO A 135 -13.78 17.61 11.68
N GLU A 136 -14.79 18.45 11.87
CA GLU A 136 -16.01 18.12 12.63
C GLU A 136 -16.82 16.99 12.00
N ARG A 137 -16.66 16.72 10.70
CA ARG A 137 -17.39 15.68 9.98
C ARG A 137 -16.68 14.33 9.98
N LEU A 138 -15.44 14.27 10.47
CA LEU A 138 -14.67 13.03 10.52
C LEU A 138 -15.35 11.97 11.37
N ALA A 139 -15.97 12.34 12.49
CA ALA A 139 -16.70 11.39 13.33
C ALA A 139 -17.89 10.73 12.61
N GLU A 140 -18.59 11.48 11.75
CA GLU A 140 -19.69 10.95 10.93
C GLU A 140 -19.15 9.99 9.86
N ALA A 141 -18.06 10.37 9.18
CA ALA A 141 -17.40 9.53 8.19
C ALA A 141 -16.88 8.22 8.81
N SER A 142 -16.22 8.29 9.97
CA SER A 142 -15.79 7.11 10.73
C SER A 142 -16.96 6.20 11.10
N ALA A 143 -18.10 6.76 11.56
CA ALA A 143 -19.26 5.96 11.91
C ALA A 143 -19.81 5.20 10.69
N ARG A 144 -19.96 5.89 9.55
CA ARG A 144 -20.42 5.29 8.29
C ARG A 144 -19.46 4.23 7.77
N LEU A 145 -18.16 4.47 7.87
CA LEU A 145 -17.13 3.50 7.51
C LEU A 145 -17.24 2.25 8.40
N ASN A 146 -17.36 2.41 9.72
CA ASN A 146 -17.48 1.26 10.62
C ASN A 146 -18.76 0.45 10.39
N GLU A 147 -19.90 1.09 10.13
CA GLU A 147 -21.13 0.39 9.72
C GLU A 147 -20.93 -0.43 8.44
N PHE A 148 -20.16 0.11 7.49
CA PHE A 148 -19.79 -0.61 6.29
C PHE A 148 -18.84 -1.78 6.57
N LEU A 149 -17.80 -1.58 7.39
CA LEU A 149 -16.82 -2.61 7.73
C LEU A 149 -17.47 -3.82 8.42
N VAL A 150 -18.50 -3.62 9.25
CA VAL A 150 -19.31 -4.73 9.80
C VAL A 150 -19.88 -5.62 8.70
N ARG A 151 -20.44 -5.01 7.63
CA ARG A 151 -20.99 -5.76 6.49
C ARG A 151 -19.90 -6.39 5.65
N ALA A 152 -18.81 -5.67 5.39
CA ALA A 152 -17.67 -6.17 4.62
C ALA A 152 -17.05 -7.41 5.28
N VAL A 153 -16.83 -7.36 6.60
CA VAL A 153 -16.30 -8.49 7.37
C VAL A 153 -17.28 -9.67 7.35
N ALA A 154 -18.60 -9.43 7.42
CA ALA A 154 -19.58 -10.50 7.30
C ALA A 154 -19.49 -11.20 5.93
N VAL A 155 -19.48 -10.43 4.83
CA VAL A 155 -19.34 -10.96 3.47
C VAL A 155 -18.04 -11.75 3.29
N VAL A 156 -16.92 -11.21 3.76
CA VAL A 156 -15.63 -11.90 3.63
C VAL A 156 -15.64 -13.22 4.42
N LYS A 157 -16.20 -13.23 5.64
CA LYS A 157 -16.28 -14.45 6.47
C LYS A 157 -17.21 -15.53 5.92
N GLU A 158 -18.11 -15.22 5.00
CA GLU A 158 -18.91 -16.24 4.29
C GLU A 158 -18.05 -17.12 3.36
N HIS A 159 -16.91 -16.60 2.92
CA HIS A 159 -16.07 -17.25 1.91
C HIS A 159 -14.65 -17.52 2.39
N PHE A 160 -14.14 -16.77 3.36
CA PHE A 160 -12.75 -16.83 3.81
C PHE A 160 -12.63 -17.12 5.31
N GLY A 161 -11.94 -18.22 5.64
CA GLY A 161 -11.70 -18.67 7.03
C GLY A 161 -10.40 -18.22 7.68
N GLY A 162 -9.61 -17.35 7.04
CA GLY A 162 -8.31 -16.88 7.55
C GLY A 162 -8.40 -15.58 8.38
N ARG A 163 -7.22 -15.01 8.66
CA ARG A 163 -7.09 -13.75 9.45
C ARG A 163 -7.54 -12.54 8.63
N LEU A 164 -8.21 -11.59 9.27
CA LEU A 164 -8.67 -10.35 8.66
C LEU A 164 -7.95 -9.12 9.23
N THR A 165 -7.78 -8.11 8.39
CA THR A 165 -7.36 -6.78 8.79
C THR A 165 -7.97 -5.72 7.87
N TYR A 166 -7.77 -4.45 8.20
CA TYR A 166 -8.14 -3.28 7.41
C TYR A 166 -7.02 -2.25 7.53
N ALA A 167 -6.56 -1.70 6.42
CA ALA A 167 -5.47 -0.72 6.39
C ALA A 167 -6.04 0.71 6.49
N CYS A 168 -5.89 1.34 7.65
CA CYS A 168 -6.52 2.62 7.93
C CYS A 168 -5.54 3.79 7.98
N ILE A 169 -6.04 4.97 7.65
CA ILE A 169 -5.44 6.24 8.05
C ILE A 169 -5.95 6.68 9.43
N PRO A 170 -5.16 7.46 10.21
CA PRO A 170 -5.43 7.73 11.62
C PRO A 170 -6.84 8.23 11.97
N PHE A 171 -7.49 9.00 11.08
CA PHE A 171 -8.79 9.60 11.39
C PHE A 171 -9.98 8.66 11.14
N GLU A 172 -9.79 7.49 10.55
CA GLU A 172 -10.89 6.56 10.26
C GLU A 172 -11.50 5.93 11.52
N ARG A 173 -10.76 5.87 12.64
CA ARG A 173 -11.23 5.38 13.95
C ARG A 173 -11.93 4.02 13.84
N VAL A 174 -11.21 3.05 13.30
CA VAL A 174 -11.72 1.70 13.02
C VAL A 174 -12.03 0.95 14.32
N ASP A 175 -13.16 0.23 14.33
CA ASP A 175 -13.48 -0.75 15.36
C ASP A 175 -12.62 -2.00 15.17
N TRP A 176 -11.50 -2.03 15.88
CA TRP A 176 -10.57 -3.15 15.81
C TRP A 176 -11.15 -4.47 16.33
N SER A 177 -12.30 -4.50 17.01
CA SER A 177 -12.90 -5.77 17.47
C SER A 177 -13.31 -6.70 16.32
N LEU A 178 -13.47 -6.15 15.11
CA LEU A 178 -13.82 -6.89 13.90
C LEU A 178 -12.65 -7.67 13.28
N PHE A 179 -11.41 -7.31 13.62
CA PHE A 179 -10.18 -7.72 12.92
C PHE A 179 -9.20 -8.44 13.83
N ASP A 180 -8.31 -9.26 13.24
CA ASP A 180 -7.27 -9.98 13.97
C ASP A 180 -5.99 -9.15 14.14
N ILE A 181 -5.74 -8.24 13.20
CA ILE A 181 -4.54 -7.39 13.12
C ILE A 181 -4.98 -5.94 12.94
N MET A 182 -4.33 -5.00 13.62
CA MET A 182 -4.51 -3.57 13.39
C MET A 182 -3.52 -3.11 12.31
N SER A 183 -4.01 -2.69 11.15
CA SER A 183 -3.15 -2.24 10.06
C SER A 183 -3.29 -0.74 9.82
N PHE A 184 -2.16 -0.05 9.68
CA PHE A 184 -2.15 1.39 9.53
C PHE A 184 -1.25 1.87 8.39
N GLU A 185 -1.71 2.93 7.74
CA GLU A 185 -0.96 3.77 6.81
C GLU A 185 -0.37 4.94 7.62
N LEU A 186 0.80 4.73 8.22
CA LEU A 186 1.48 5.72 9.08
C LEU A 186 2.76 6.23 8.42
N ILE A 187 2.62 7.27 7.62
CA ILE A 187 3.73 7.91 6.92
C ILE A 187 4.32 9.03 7.79
N ARG A 188 5.63 8.98 8.06
CA ARG A 188 6.34 10.03 8.80
C ARG A 188 6.51 11.27 7.92
N SER A 189 6.18 12.44 8.44
CA SER A 189 6.52 13.74 7.85
C SER A 189 7.32 14.58 8.85
N ALA A 190 7.83 15.74 8.41
CA ALA A 190 8.50 16.69 9.29
C ALA A 190 7.58 17.21 10.40
N GLU A 191 6.26 17.29 10.16
CA GLU A 191 5.27 17.80 11.11
C GLU A 191 5.04 16.88 12.31
N VAL A 192 5.32 15.59 12.15
CA VAL A 192 5.10 14.56 13.18
C VAL A 192 6.38 13.83 13.59
N ALA A 193 7.54 14.26 13.09
CA ALA A 193 8.80 13.54 13.26
C ALA A 193 9.21 13.36 14.73
N ASP A 194 8.93 14.37 15.57
CA ASP A 194 9.24 14.38 17.01
C ASP A 194 8.35 13.44 17.84
N VAL A 195 7.14 13.16 17.36
CA VAL A 195 6.16 12.28 18.03
C VAL A 195 6.02 10.90 17.39
N TYR A 196 6.62 10.68 16.21
CA TYR A 196 6.36 9.49 15.39
C TYR A 196 6.63 8.18 16.14
N ALA A 197 7.80 8.02 16.76
CA ALA A 197 8.14 6.81 17.51
C ALA A 197 7.19 6.57 18.71
N ALA A 198 6.82 7.64 19.42
CA ALA A 198 5.85 7.55 20.51
C ALA A 198 4.46 7.13 20.00
N ALA A 199 4.02 7.65 18.85
CA ALA A 199 2.75 7.26 18.24
C ALA A 199 2.75 5.78 17.82
N ILE A 200 3.85 5.26 17.25
CA ILE A 200 3.99 3.83 16.94
C ILE A 200 3.90 2.98 18.23
N ARG A 201 4.63 3.37 19.28
CA ARG A 201 4.58 2.70 20.58
C ARG A 201 3.17 2.64 21.16
N ASP A 202 2.45 3.76 21.12
CA ASP A 202 1.10 3.87 21.66
C ASP A 202 0.12 2.94 20.92
N VAL A 203 0.29 2.77 19.61
CA VAL A 203 -0.50 1.82 18.81
C VAL A 203 -0.15 0.37 19.16
N VAL A 204 1.14 0.04 19.28
CA VAL A 204 1.60 -1.31 19.69
C VAL A 204 1.11 -1.66 21.10
N ALA A 205 1.08 -0.70 22.01
CA ALA A 205 0.64 -0.89 23.40
C ALA A 205 -0.85 -1.28 23.54
N GLN A 206 -1.66 -1.20 22.48
CA GLN A 206 -3.08 -1.60 22.50
C GLN A 206 -3.28 -3.13 22.56
N GLY A 207 -2.22 -3.93 22.39
CA GLY A 207 -2.22 -5.37 22.72
C GLY A 207 -2.72 -6.30 21.61
N LYS A 208 -3.05 -5.78 20.42
CA LYS A 208 -3.31 -6.56 19.20
C LYS A 208 -2.10 -6.44 18.25
N PRO A 209 -1.76 -7.46 17.44
CA PRO A 209 -0.69 -7.34 16.44
C PRO A 209 -0.90 -6.10 15.56
N VAL A 210 0.19 -5.35 15.33
CA VAL A 210 0.18 -4.13 14.52
C VAL A 210 0.97 -4.38 13.25
N ALA A 211 0.38 -4.05 12.10
CA ALA A 211 1.08 -3.95 10.84
C ALA A 211 1.08 -2.51 10.31
N ILE A 212 2.21 -2.05 9.79
CA ILE A 212 2.26 -0.81 9.02
C ILE A 212 2.27 -1.20 7.55
N THR A 213 1.14 -0.99 6.87
CA THR A 213 0.86 -1.54 5.52
C THR A 213 1.22 -0.59 4.39
N GLY A 214 1.52 0.67 4.70
CA GLY A 214 2.15 1.56 3.76
C GLY A 214 2.87 2.71 4.43
N PHE A 215 4.13 2.79 4.04
CA PHE A 215 5.06 3.84 4.35
C PHE A 215 6.13 3.86 3.26
N GLY A 216 6.66 5.06 3.02
CA GLY A 216 7.68 5.28 2.01
C GLY A 216 7.77 6.76 1.71
N THR A 217 8.67 7.09 0.78
CA THR A 217 8.76 8.43 0.19
C THR A 217 9.23 8.31 -1.26
N ALA A 218 8.98 9.33 -2.06
CA ALA A 218 9.50 9.44 -3.42
C ALA A 218 11.03 9.67 -3.45
N ALA A 219 11.67 9.54 -4.61
CA ALA A 219 13.12 9.62 -4.79
C ALA A 219 13.61 11.02 -5.21
N TRP A 220 13.23 12.07 -4.47
CA TRP A 220 13.67 13.45 -4.72
C TRP A 220 14.01 14.19 -3.41
N ARG A 221 14.85 15.22 -3.52
CA ARG A 221 15.36 15.95 -2.34
C ARG A 221 14.29 16.71 -1.58
N GLY A 222 14.05 16.34 -0.32
CA GLY A 222 13.03 16.89 0.56
C GLY A 222 11.76 16.04 0.60
N SER A 223 11.69 14.95 -0.17
CA SER A 223 10.53 14.07 -0.21
C SER A 223 10.20 13.52 1.19
N GLY A 224 11.20 13.14 1.98
CA GLY A 224 11.01 12.53 3.29
C GLY A 224 10.33 13.45 4.30
N ALA A 225 10.56 14.77 4.18
CA ALA A 225 9.91 15.77 5.03
C ALA A 225 8.41 15.91 4.73
N VAL A 226 7.99 15.61 3.50
CA VAL A 226 6.60 15.71 3.02
C VAL A 226 6.09 14.36 2.49
N ALA A 227 6.59 13.25 3.03
CA ALA A 227 6.40 11.91 2.46
C ALA A 227 4.94 11.55 2.09
N PRO A 228 3.90 11.88 2.90
CA PRO A 228 2.51 11.61 2.52
C PRO A 228 2.06 12.29 1.21
N ARG A 229 2.74 13.37 0.81
CA ARG A 229 2.45 14.21 -0.36
C ARG A 229 3.57 14.17 -1.39
N SER A 230 4.54 13.27 -1.24
CA SER A 230 5.78 13.27 -2.04
C SER A 230 5.55 13.00 -3.54
N MET A 231 4.39 12.48 -3.93
CA MET A 231 3.98 12.29 -5.33
C MET A 231 3.37 13.55 -5.99
N GLU A 232 2.99 14.58 -5.24
CA GLU A 232 2.30 15.78 -5.76
C GLU A 232 3.16 16.66 -6.68
N ILE A 233 4.42 16.26 -6.88
CA ILE A 233 5.33 16.86 -7.84
C ILE A 233 4.99 16.51 -9.28
N VAL A 234 4.00 15.63 -9.50
CA VAL A 234 3.55 15.21 -10.83
C VAL A 234 2.29 15.96 -11.24
N GLU A 235 2.26 16.36 -12.51
CA GLU A 235 1.09 16.88 -13.21
C GLU A 235 0.36 15.72 -13.88
N HIS A 236 -0.98 15.73 -13.81
CA HIS A 236 -1.84 14.74 -14.42
C HIS A 236 -2.71 15.36 -15.51
N ASP A 237 -3.03 14.59 -16.55
CA ASP A 237 -4.01 14.97 -17.57
C ASP A 237 -5.46 14.94 -17.01
N PRO A 238 -6.47 15.40 -17.75
CA PRO A 238 -7.86 15.35 -17.29
C PRO A 238 -8.41 13.93 -17.03
N ALA A 239 -7.76 12.89 -17.55
CA ALA A 239 -8.10 11.49 -17.28
C ALA A 239 -7.37 10.96 -16.02
N GLY A 240 -6.52 11.78 -15.39
CA GLY A 240 -5.75 11.42 -14.20
C GLY A 240 -4.46 10.66 -14.51
N ARG A 241 -3.96 10.67 -15.75
CA ARG A 241 -2.69 10.01 -16.09
C ARG A 241 -1.51 10.94 -15.80
N PRO A 242 -0.42 10.43 -15.21
CA PRO A 242 0.77 11.24 -14.94
C PRO A 242 1.44 11.63 -16.26
N VAL A 243 1.70 12.94 -16.46
CA VAL A 243 2.24 13.45 -17.73
C VAL A 243 3.61 14.10 -17.58
N ARG A 244 3.87 14.77 -16.46
CA ARG A 244 5.08 15.57 -16.28
C ARG A 244 5.45 15.72 -14.82
N VAL A 245 6.75 15.71 -14.52
CA VAL A 245 7.28 16.19 -13.24
C VAL A 245 7.45 17.71 -13.29
N ARG A 246 6.95 18.39 -12.27
CA ARG A 246 7.09 19.84 -12.08
C ARG A 246 8.57 20.23 -12.01
N ASP A 247 8.87 21.46 -12.41
CA ASP A 247 10.23 21.99 -12.36
C ASP A 247 10.69 22.22 -10.91
N GLY A 248 12.01 22.19 -10.68
CA GLY A 248 12.63 22.52 -9.40
C GLY A 248 12.88 21.33 -8.47
N TYR A 249 12.47 20.12 -8.84
CA TYR A 249 12.77 18.90 -8.10
C TYR A 249 14.02 18.21 -8.62
N VAL A 250 14.79 17.61 -7.72
CA VAL A 250 16.06 16.93 -8.02
C VAL A 250 16.00 15.53 -7.46
N ARG A 251 16.32 14.52 -8.28
CA ARG A 251 16.36 13.11 -7.88
C ARG A 251 17.36 12.89 -6.74
N ASP A 252 16.92 12.16 -5.73
CA ASP A 252 17.71 11.81 -4.54
C ASP A 252 17.26 10.44 -4.00
N GLU A 253 17.82 9.36 -4.55
CA GLU A 253 17.54 7.99 -4.09
C GLU A 253 18.12 7.72 -2.69
N ALA A 254 19.18 8.45 -2.31
CA ALA A 254 19.81 8.29 -1.00
C ALA A 254 18.92 8.82 0.13
N GLU A 255 18.16 9.90 -0.12
CA GLU A 255 17.14 10.38 0.81
C GLU A 255 16.03 9.33 1.02
N GLN A 256 15.50 8.76 -0.07
CA GLN A 256 14.50 7.68 0.02
C GLN A 256 15.02 6.48 0.85
N ALA A 257 16.26 6.07 0.59
CA ALA A 257 16.92 4.97 1.31
C ALA A 257 17.09 5.28 2.80
N THR A 258 17.52 6.50 3.14
CA THR A 258 17.67 6.97 4.53
C THR A 258 16.32 6.97 5.24
N TYR A 259 15.29 7.52 4.60
CA TYR A 259 13.95 7.56 5.15
C TYR A 259 13.42 6.16 5.50
N LEU A 260 13.51 5.21 4.56
CA LEU A 260 13.02 3.84 4.75
C LEU A 260 13.78 3.12 5.86
N ARG A 261 15.10 3.30 5.95
CA ARG A 261 15.90 2.74 7.04
C ARG A 261 15.42 3.23 8.40
N GLU A 262 15.30 4.55 8.56
CA GLU A 262 14.93 5.17 9.83
C GLU A 262 13.54 4.73 10.31
N VAL A 263 12.54 4.68 9.43
CA VAL A 263 11.18 4.27 9.82
C VAL A 263 11.12 2.77 10.13
N LEU A 264 11.83 1.92 9.38
CA LEU A 264 11.92 0.50 9.69
C LEU A 264 12.60 0.22 11.04
N GLU A 265 13.65 0.98 11.37
CA GLU A 265 14.33 0.89 12.67
C GLU A 265 13.43 1.33 13.82
N VAL A 266 12.57 2.34 13.61
CA VAL A 266 11.52 2.71 14.58
C VAL A 266 10.52 1.56 14.76
N PHE A 267 10.04 0.96 13.68
CA PHE A 267 9.08 -0.16 13.76
C PHE A 267 9.67 -1.38 14.47
N GLU A 268 10.93 -1.70 14.20
CA GLU A 268 11.66 -2.75 14.91
C GLU A 268 11.75 -2.44 16.40
N ALA A 269 12.22 -1.24 16.77
CA ALA A 269 12.45 -0.84 18.16
C ALA A 269 11.16 -0.79 18.99
N GLU A 270 10.05 -0.35 18.39
CA GLU A 270 8.76 -0.21 19.06
C GLU A 270 7.90 -1.50 18.98
N GLY A 271 8.40 -2.57 18.35
CA GLY A 271 7.78 -3.89 18.41
C GLY A 271 6.60 -4.13 17.45
N VAL A 272 6.62 -3.51 16.27
CA VAL A 272 5.63 -3.74 15.21
C VAL A 272 5.68 -5.21 14.73
N ASP A 273 4.51 -5.83 14.55
CA ASP A 273 4.38 -7.23 14.10
C ASP A 273 4.73 -7.39 12.62
N GLY A 274 4.23 -6.48 11.77
CA GLY A 274 4.49 -6.49 10.33
C GLY A 274 4.78 -5.11 9.74
N ALA A 275 5.69 -5.02 8.79
CA ALA A 275 5.90 -3.78 8.02
C ALA A 275 5.95 -4.10 6.53
N PHE A 276 5.22 -3.33 5.74
CA PHE A 276 5.14 -3.44 4.29
C PHE A 276 5.60 -2.13 3.65
N VAL A 277 6.81 -2.14 3.10
CA VAL A 277 7.30 -0.99 2.33
C VAL A 277 6.36 -0.76 1.14
N TYR A 278 5.87 0.46 0.96
CA TYR A 278 5.12 0.83 -0.24
C TYR A 278 6.11 1.55 -1.18
N LEU A 279 6.53 0.97 -2.31
CA LEU A 279 6.16 -0.32 -2.93
C LEU A 279 7.37 -0.95 -3.66
N PHE A 280 7.22 -2.16 -4.21
CA PHE A 280 8.28 -2.78 -5.03
C PHE A 280 8.57 -1.96 -6.29
N ALA A 281 7.61 -1.91 -7.22
CA ALA A 281 7.73 -1.27 -8.53
C ALA A 281 6.44 -0.49 -8.86
N LEU A 282 6.57 0.66 -9.55
CA LEU A 282 5.43 1.46 -10.01
C LEU A 282 5.47 1.64 -11.53
N GLY A 283 4.86 0.72 -12.26
CA GLY A 283 5.01 0.61 -13.72
C GLY A 283 4.46 1.78 -14.54
N ASN A 284 3.46 2.49 -14.01
CA ASN A 284 2.89 3.68 -14.67
C ASN A 284 3.69 4.97 -14.40
N TYR A 285 4.84 4.88 -13.70
CA TYR A 285 5.78 5.97 -13.43
C TYR A 285 7.18 5.60 -13.98
N PRO A 286 7.36 5.59 -15.32
CA PRO A 286 8.60 5.13 -15.93
C PRO A 286 9.78 6.05 -15.62
N HIS A 287 10.96 5.43 -15.58
CA HIS A 287 12.25 6.08 -15.49
C HIS A 287 12.72 6.53 -16.86
N ARG A 288 13.00 7.83 -17.01
CA ARG A 288 13.43 8.44 -18.28
C ARG A 288 14.62 9.38 -18.04
N PRO A 289 15.84 8.85 -17.85
CA PRO A 289 17.00 9.66 -17.48
C PRO A 289 17.35 10.73 -18.52
N ASP A 290 17.04 10.48 -19.79
CA ASP A 290 17.27 11.41 -20.91
C ASP A 290 16.18 12.49 -21.05
N ASP A 291 15.09 12.42 -20.28
CA ASP A 291 14.01 13.40 -20.26
C ASP A 291 13.53 13.66 -18.83
N PRO A 292 14.23 14.54 -18.07
CA PRO A 292 13.92 14.79 -16.66
C PRO A 292 12.47 15.24 -16.41
N SER A 293 11.84 15.92 -17.37
CA SER A 293 10.45 16.37 -17.26
C SER A 293 9.45 15.21 -17.32
N ARG A 294 9.86 14.08 -17.89
CA ARG A 294 9.06 12.86 -18.02
C ARG A 294 9.64 11.67 -17.24
N ASP A 295 10.65 11.90 -16.41
CA ASP A 295 11.21 10.92 -15.46
C ASP A 295 10.27 10.78 -14.24
N LEU A 296 9.09 10.22 -14.49
CA LEU A 296 8.02 10.09 -13.49
C LEU A 296 8.46 9.23 -12.29
N ASP A 297 9.35 8.26 -12.50
CA ASP A 297 9.91 7.43 -11.42
C ASP A 297 10.48 8.25 -10.24
N MET A 298 10.96 9.48 -10.49
CA MET A 298 11.47 10.36 -9.44
C MET A 298 10.40 10.65 -8.37
N ALA A 299 9.15 10.72 -8.77
CA ALA A 299 8.00 10.89 -7.90
C ALA A 299 7.47 9.57 -7.33
N GLY A 300 7.93 8.42 -7.83
CA GLY A 300 7.43 7.11 -7.44
C GLY A 300 8.01 6.62 -6.11
N PHE A 301 7.17 5.93 -5.33
CA PHE A 301 7.55 5.28 -4.08
C PHE A 301 8.35 3.98 -4.29
N GLY A 302 8.42 3.45 -5.52
CA GLY A 302 9.05 2.16 -5.82
C GLY A 302 10.49 2.08 -5.32
N VAL A 303 10.90 0.93 -4.78
CA VAL A 303 12.30 0.65 -4.42
C VAL A 303 13.13 0.21 -5.64
N VAL A 304 12.47 -0.12 -6.75
CA VAL A 304 13.08 -0.23 -8.08
C VAL A 304 12.57 0.90 -8.97
N LYS A 305 13.35 1.25 -9.99
CA LYS A 305 12.94 2.14 -11.07
C LYS A 305 12.61 1.33 -12.30
N VAL A 306 11.48 1.62 -12.93
CA VAL A 306 10.89 0.82 -14.01
C VAL A 306 11.02 1.56 -15.32
N TYR A 307 11.43 0.89 -16.40
CA TYR A 307 11.51 1.48 -17.74
C TYR A 307 10.21 1.30 -18.52
N ASP A 308 10.10 1.95 -19.68
CA ASP A 308 8.91 1.88 -20.54
C ASP A 308 8.60 0.44 -21.03
N ASP A 309 9.58 -0.46 -21.04
CA ASP A 309 9.42 -1.88 -21.39
C ASP A 309 9.18 -2.79 -20.17
N LEU A 310 8.86 -2.20 -19.02
CA LEU A 310 8.63 -2.86 -17.73
C LEU A 310 9.84 -3.61 -17.14
N THR A 311 11.02 -3.50 -17.75
CA THR A 311 12.27 -3.88 -17.07
C THR A 311 12.54 -2.92 -15.92
N TRP A 312 13.32 -3.35 -14.93
CA TRP A 312 13.62 -2.51 -13.77
C TRP A 312 15.06 -2.71 -13.28
N GLU A 313 15.57 -1.69 -12.59
CA GLU A 313 16.83 -1.74 -11.85
C GLU A 313 16.64 -1.27 -10.39
N PRO A 314 17.40 -1.80 -9.41
CA PRO A 314 17.31 -1.37 -8.02
C PRO A 314 17.64 0.11 -7.83
N LYS A 315 16.88 0.81 -6.97
CA LYS A 315 17.29 2.10 -6.40
C LYS A 315 18.15 1.89 -5.15
N ALA A 316 18.77 2.95 -4.64
CA ALA A 316 19.45 2.91 -3.34
C ALA A 316 18.54 2.40 -2.18
N ALA A 317 17.23 2.68 -2.27
CA ALA A 317 16.22 2.19 -1.33
C ALA A 317 16.14 0.67 -1.25
N PHE A 318 16.33 -0.05 -2.36
CA PHE A 318 16.31 -1.51 -2.39
C PHE A 318 17.37 -2.09 -1.44
N ALA A 319 18.61 -1.62 -1.57
CA ALA A 319 19.72 -2.09 -0.73
C ALA A 319 19.49 -1.74 0.75
N ALA A 320 18.98 -0.54 1.05
CA ALA A 320 18.67 -0.15 2.42
C ALA A 320 17.59 -1.03 3.07
N VAL A 321 16.52 -1.36 2.34
CA VAL A 321 15.48 -2.27 2.82
C VAL A 321 16.03 -3.68 3.02
N ALA A 322 16.76 -4.20 2.02
CA ALA A 322 17.38 -5.53 2.11
C ALA A 322 18.30 -5.66 3.33
N GLU A 323 19.17 -4.68 3.57
CA GLU A 323 20.07 -4.68 4.72
C GLU A 323 19.33 -4.70 6.07
N VAL A 324 18.23 -3.93 6.19
CA VAL A 324 17.42 -3.93 7.41
C VAL A 324 16.69 -5.26 7.56
N TYR A 325 16.03 -5.77 6.52
CA TYR A 325 15.30 -7.04 6.57
C TYR A 325 16.20 -8.28 6.73
N ALA A 326 17.44 -8.24 6.29
CA ALA A 326 18.43 -9.29 6.59
C ALA A 326 18.79 -9.33 8.09
N ARG A 327 18.79 -8.17 8.73
CA ARG A 327 19.22 -7.99 10.12
C ARG A 327 18.12 -8.35 11.12
N ILE A 328 16.86 -8.05 10.80
CA ILE A 328 15.70 -8.17 11.71
C ILE A 328 14.91 -9.47 11.57
#